data_AF-A0A166A695-F1
#
_entry.id   AF-A0A166A695-F1
#
_cell.length_a   1.000
_cell.length_b   1.000
_cell.length_c   1.000
_cell.angle_alpha   90.00
_cell.angle_beta   90.00
_cell.angle_gamma   90.00
#
_symmetry.space_group_name_H-M   'P 1'
#
loop_
_entity.id
_entity.type
_entity.pdbx_description
1 polymer ?
#
loop_
_entity_poly.entity_id
_entity_poly.type
_entity_poly.pdbx_seq_one_letter_code
_entity_poly.pdbx_strand_id
1 'polypeptide(L)'
;MHHWQAQSSALSELPIDIVCQIYQILAHVSKPQRYRPGRWPASRGLPGSLGWIYLTHVCHRFRIIGLEMQTLWANDLCALPAAFDIFMERSHHAPLHCELDSSSFNPTLLLEKLPRVMSQVRSLTVRWECDFPDATEAARFLHGLTQIILPRMETMILNISPPHGFVFLDDLRALAAKGSDPFHAPALRLLRVHHLFVPFCAPSLQSLTVQSCKNFDIHDLCRALKNVPSLQSLTIQSCGNFDVHDLCRALKNVPKLRYLRWCGSGRRRNHIQDDHEHDSIPLPNLGTVHLPQLKSFDLSHDVSVLRQLAKTINFPPICLTGPRPFNPPSICLGYINSASHVATENIVNTCARFTSRLPSSASHPLALTIPISSTYSYNVLLGEVWDPASHHLRNVACTIFGLSCAYDRAWASPIAALIKGVTASSSLASDICSLYVIGDIPYDSMEERYPHEEVGCTLNDALLALYKVTNLYLASQAEGLIEALRHSEQLDDGSDIIFPLLDTIILDHTDRHVGWSRGTSMEEYEKERHYKTPEDRHFDGSWWDDFCEMLAERDALGYRLRRLILRGRTCHVATGDIKGDKPVICLEPLLELQDLSEWVDEVVDERDACGMKDGPDNLYYVD
;
A
#
# COMPACT_ATOMS: atom_id res chain seq x y z
N MET A 1 -32.19 -39.80 23.56
CA MET A 1 -32.88 -39.93 22.26
C MET A 1 -34.06 -38.97 22.10
N HIS A 2 -34.98 -38.83 23.07
CA HIS A 2 -36.13 -37.93 22.95
C HIS A 2 -35.80 -36.44 22.70
N HIS A 3 -34.68 -35.94 23.22
CA HIS A 3 -34.27 -34.53 23.01
C HIS A 3 -33.85 -34.20 21.56
N TRP A 4 -33.35 -35.20 20.82
CA TRP A 4 -32.97 -35.05 19.41
C TRP A 4 -34.18 -35.11 18.47
N GLN A 5 -35.22 -35.87 18.83
CA GLN A 5 -36.46 -35.92 18.05
C GLN A 5 -37.26 -34.61 18.12
N ALA A 6 -37.29 -33.95 19.29
CA ALA A 6 -37.97 -32.65 19.43
C ALA A 6 -37.30 -31.55 18.58
N GLN A 7 -35.96 -31.49 18.55
CA GLN A 7 -35.23 -30.51 17.74
C GLN A 7 -35.37 -30.73 16.23
N SER A 8 -35.57 -31.98 15.79
CA SER A 8 -35.77 -32.29 14.37
C SER A 8 -37.09 -31.75 13.80
N SER A 9 -38.12 -31.58 14.64
CA SER A 9 -39.42 -31.01 14.23
C SER A 9 -39.33 -29.52 13.90
N ALA A 10 -38.69 -28.72 14.76
CA ALA A 10 -38.56 -27.28 14.58
C ALA A 10 -37.80 -26.89 13.30
N LEU A 11 -36.75 -27.62 12.93
CA LEU A 11 -36.01 -27.38 11.68
C LEU A 11 -36.85 -27.70 10.43
N SER A 12 -37.77 -28.67 10.54
CA SER A 12 -38.66 -29.05 9.44
C SER A 12 -39.82 -28.08 9.23
N GLU A 13 -40.03 -27.12 10.15
CA GLU A 13 -41.08 -26.09 10.09
C GLU A 13 -40.58 -24.72 9.62
N LEU A 14 -39.26 -24.51 9.49
CA LEU A 14 -38.69 -23.25 9.04
C LEU A 14 -39.28 -22.82 7.68
N PRO A 15 -39.61 -21.53 7.46
CA PRO A 15 -40.01 -21.04 6.15
C PRO A 15 -38.96 -21.30 5.06
N ILE A 16 -39.39 -21.51 3.81
CA ILE A 16 -38.50 -21.87 2.69
C ILE A 16 -37.42 -20.82 2.42
N ASP A 17 -37.77 -19.54 2.55
CA ASP A 17 -36.88 -18.39 2.41
C ASP A 17 -35.76 -18.40 3.46
N ILE A 18 -36.07 -18.77 4.71
CA ILE A 18 -35.08 -18.93 5.77
C ILE A 18 -34.11 -20.07 5.45
N VAL A 19 -34.62 -21.22 4.96
CA VAL A 19 -33.76 -22.34 4.53
C VAL A 19 -32.86 -21.93 3.35
N CYS A 20 -33.40 -21.20 2.37
CA CYS A 20 -32.61 -20.64 1.26
C CYS A 20 -31.51 -19.69 1.76
N GLN A 21 -31.82 -18.82 2.74
CA GLN A 21 -30.83 -17.92 3.33
C GLN A 21 -29.73 -18.69 4.07
N ILE A 22 -30.08 -19.75 4.80
CA ILE A 22 -29.11 -20.65 5.44
C ILE A 22 -28.19 -21.28 4.39
N TYR A 23 -28.73 -21.78 3.27
CA TYR A 23 -27.92 -22.28 2.16
C TYR A 23 -26.98 -21.23 1.58
N GLN A 24 -27.44 -19.99 1.40
CA GLN A 24 -26.61 -18.90 0.88
C GLN A 24 -25.47 -18.54 1.84
N ILE A 25 -25.74 -18.47 3.14
CA ILE A 25 -24.72 -18.23 4.17
C ILE A 25 -23.73 -19.40 4.18
N LEU A 26 -24.21 -20.64 4.19
CA LEU A 26 -23.35 -21.83 4.16
C LEU A 26 -22.52 -21.91 2.87
N ALA A 27 -23.06 -21.54 1.73
CA ALA A 27 -22.29 -21.49 0.48
C ALA A 27 -21.18 -20.43 0.54
N HIS A 28 -21.36 -19.37 1.33
CA HIS A 28 -20.31 -18.39 1.57
C HIS A 28 -19.23 -18.89 2.54
N VAL A 29 -19.62 -19.52 3.65
CA VAL A 29 -18.68 -19.91 4.74
C VAL A 29 -18.13 -21.34 4.62
N SER A 30 -18.82 -22.23 3.91
CA SER A 30 -18.52 -23.66 3.81
C SER A 30 -18.75 -24.15 2.37
N LYS A 31 -17.83 -23.78 1.49
CA LYS A 31 -17.84 -24.23 0.09
C LYS A 31 -17.51 -25.71 -0.02
N PRO A 32 -18.04 -26.42 -1.04
CA PRO A 32 -17.53 -27.75 -1.39
C PRO A 32 -16.04 -27.63 -1.72
N GLN A 33 -15.25 -28.56 -1.21
CA GLN A 33 -13.81 -28.60 -1.37
C GLN A 33 -13.40 -30.04 -1.60
N ARG A 34 -12.65 -30.30 -2.66
CA ARG A 34 -11.95 -31.58 -2.82
C ARG A 34 -10.80 -31.71 -1.83
N TYR A 35 -10.39 -32.96 -1.61
CA TYR A 35 -9.14 -33.24 -0.90
C TYR A 35 -7.97 -32.51 -1.57
N ARG A 36 -7.15 -31.84 -0.76
CA ARG A 36 -5.92 -31.17 -1.20
C ARG A 36 -4.74 -31.91 -0.58
N PRO A 37 -3.97 -32.70 -1.35
CA PRO A 37 -2.73 -33.25 -0.81
C PRO A 37 -1.83 -32.08 -0.38
N GLY A 38 -1.18 -32.21 0.77
CA GLY A 38 -0.24 -31.19 1.23
C GLY A 38 0.87 -31.03 0.21
N ARG A 39 1.21 -29.78 -0.15
CA ARG A 39 2.32 -29.49 -1.06
C ARG A 39 3.68 -29.91 -0.51
N TRP A 40 3.78 -30.04 0.82
CA TRP A 40 5.01 -30.40 1.51
C TRP A 40 4.83 -31.76 2.19
N PRO A 41 5.87 -32.61 2.23
CA PRO A 41 5.81 -33.92 2.91
C PRO A 41 5.36 -33.83 4.38
N ALA A 42 5.59 -32.68 5.03
CA ALA A 42 5.21 -32.42 6.42
C ALA A 42 3.77 -31.89 6.60
N SER A 43 3.13 -31.38 5.54
CA SER A 43 1.77 -30.84 5.62
C SER A 43 0.76 -31.96 5.45
N ARG A 44 0.00 -32.29 6.51
CA ARG A 44 -1.18 -33.15 6.37
C ARG A 44 -2.13 -32.47 5.38
N GLY A 45 -2.48 -33.17 4.31
CA GLY A 45 -3.44 -32.67 3.32
C GLY A 45 -4.76 -32.27 3.99
N LEU A 46 -5.43 -31.26 3.45
CA LEU A 46 -6.75 -30.87 3.96
C LEU A 46 -7.79 -31.89 3.48
N PRO A 47 -8.57 -32.50 4.40
CA PRO A 47 -9.65 -33.39 4.01
C PRO A 47 -10.63 -32.66 3.09
N GLY A 48 -11.16 -33.36 2.09
CA GLY A 48 -12.25 -32.81 1.29
C GLY A 48 -13.49 -32.56 2.15
N SER A 49 -14.29 -31.57 1.77
CA SER A 49 -15.56 -31.22 2.39
C SER A 49 -16.65 -31.13 1.32
N LEU A 50 -17.85 -31.62 1.61
CA LEU A 50 -19.02 -31.38 0.77
C LEU A 50 -19.58 -29.96 0.95
N GLY A 51 -19.13 -29.23 1.97
CA GLY A 51 -19.61 -27.88 2.27
C GLY A 51 -21.13 -27.84 2.47
N TRP A 52 -21.78 -26.84 1.87
CA TRP A 52 -23.23 -26.68 1.88
C TRP A 52 -24.01 -27.89 1.34
N ILE A 53 -23.41 -28.75 0.51
CA ILE A 53 -24.07 -29.97 0.00
C ILE A 53 -24.41 -30.90 1.16
N TYR A 54 -23.64 -30.88 2.25
CA TYR A 54 -23.95 -31.66 3.45
C TYR A 54 -25.36 -31.37 3.97
N LEU A 55 -25.83 -30.13 3.84
CA LEU A 55 -27.17 -29.73 4.28
C LEU A 55 -28.28 -30.49 3.50
N THR A 56 -28.02 -30.89 2.25
CA THR A 56 -28.94 -31.72 1.45
C THR A 56 -29.09 -33.17 1.94
N HIS A 57 -28.29 -33.57 2.93
CA HIS A 57 -28.34 -34.89 3.56
C HIS A 57 -29.03 -34.88 4.93
N VAL A 58 -29.41 -33.71 5.46
CA VAL A 58 -30.01 -33.60 6.80
C VAL A 58 -31.45 -34.13 6.81
N CYS A 59 -32.30 -33.68 5.88
CA CYS A 59 -33.67 -34.17 5.74
C CYS A 59 -34.18 -34.03 4.30
N HIS A 60 -35.30 -34.71 3.98
CA HIS A 60 -35.90 -34.69 2.64
C HIS A 60 -36.27 -33.27 2.18
N ARG A 61 -36.80 -32.43 3.08
CA ARG A 61 -37.20 -31.05 2.77
C ARG A 61 -36.00 -30.20 2.34
N PHE A 62 -34.92 -30.25 3.11
CA PHE A 62 -33.70 -29.48 2.81
C PHE A 62 -33.07 -29.97 1.51
N ARG A 63 -33.07 -31.29 1.27
CA ARG A 63 -32.63 -31.87 0.01
C ARG A 63 -33.37 -31.25 -1.17
N ILE A 64 -34.71 -31.27 -1.19
CA ILE A 64 -35.49 -30.69 -2.30
C ILE A 64 -35.12 -29.22 -2.52
N ILE A 65 -35.16 -28.42 -1.46
CA ILE A 65 -34.87 -26.98 -1.54
C ILE A 65 -33.45 -26.75 -2.10
N GLY A 66 -32.42 -27.38 -1.53
CA GLY A 66 -31.04 -27.23 -2.00
C GLY A 66 -30.80 -27.74 -3.41
N LEU A 67 -31.50 -28.79 -3.84
CA LEU A 67 -31.43 -29.31 -5.21
C LEU A 67 -32.06 -28.34 -6.23
N GLU A 68 -33.14 -27.64 -5.86
CA GLU A 68 -33.84 -26.67 -6.73
C GLU A 68 -33.15 -25.30 -6.79
N MET A 69 -32.25 -24.98 -5.85
CA MET A 69 -31.50 -23.72 -5.83
C MET A 69 -30.36 -23.69 -6.86
N GLN A 70 -30.72 -23.45 -8.13
CA GLN A 70 -29.80 -23.42 -9.28
C GLN A 70 -28.54 -22.58 -9.07
N THR A 71 -28.67 -21.44 -8.39
CA THR A 71 -27.55 -20.53 -8.11
C THR A 71 -26.47 -21.15 -7.23
N LEU A 72 -26.83 -22.08 -6.32
CA LEU A 72 -25.82 -22.78 -5.49
C LEU A 72 -24.91 -23.64 -6.36
N TRP A 73 -25.51 -24.41 -7.27
CA TRP A 73 -24.80 -25.28 -8.21
C TRP A 73 -23.97 -24.46 -9.22
N ALA A 74 -24.50 -23.32 -9.67
CA ALA A 74 -23.81 -22.42 -10.59
C ALA A 74 -22.59 -21.73 -9.98
N ASN A 75 -22.64 -21.43 -8.67
CA ASN A 75 -21.59 -20.67 -7.99
C ASN A 75 -20.33 -21.48 -7.68
N ASP A 76 -20.46 -22.80 -7.57
CA ASP A 76 -19.38 -23.72 -7.17
C ASP A 76 -19.10 -24.79 -8.24
N LEU A 77 -19.35 -24.49 -9.53
CA LEU A 77 -19.31 -25.45 -10.65
C LEU A 77 -18.03 -26.31 -10.69
N CYS A 78 -16.88 -25.71 -10.37
CA CYS A 78 -15.56 -26.37 -10.43
C CYS A 78 -15.08 -26.93 -9.08
N ALA A 79 -15.86 -26.80 -8.01
CA ALA A 79 -15.44 -27.16 -6.66
C ALA A 79 -15.21 -28.68 -6.50
N LEU A 80 -16.01 -29.50 -7.19
CA LEU A 80 -15.94 -30.96 -7.19
C LEU A 80 -15.85 -31.47 -8.65
N PRO A 81 -14.64 -31.59 -9.23
CA PRO A 81 -14.47 -31.91 -10.66
C PRO A 81 -15.17 -33.22 -11.10
N ALA A 82 -15.20 -34.23 -10.23
CA ALA A 82 -15.89 -35.49 -10.51
C ALA A 82 -17.42 -35.36 -10.60
N ALA A 83 -17.99 -34.29 -10.03
CA ALA A 83 -19.42 -33.98 -10.06
C ALA A 83 -19.75 -32.83 -11.03
N PHE A 84 -18.81 -32.43 -11.90
CA PHE A 84 -18.96 -31.27 -12.78
C PHE A 84 -20.26 -31.32 -13.61
N ASP A 85 -20.57 -32.45 -14.23
CA ASP A 85 -21.77 -32.59 -15.06
C ASP A 85 -23.06 -32.46 -14.24
N ILE A 86 -23.05 -32.91 -12.97
CA ILE A 86 -24.19 -32.77 -12.05
C ILE A 86 -24.40 -31.30 -11.70
N PHE A 87 -23.32 -30.55 -11.42
CA PHE A 87 -23.41 -29.12 -11.15
C PHE A 87 -23.88 -28.36 -12.38
N MET A 88 -23.40 -28.74 -13.57
CA MET A 88 -23.83 -28.15 -14.83
C MET A 88 -25.31 -28.42 -15.11
N GLU A 89 -25.78 -29.65 -14.94
CA GLU A 89 -27.20 -30.01 -15.10
C GLU A 89 -28.09 -29.21 -14.14
N ARG A 90 -27.71 -29.13 -12.86
CA ARG A 90 -28.51 -28.46 -11.81
C ARG A 90 -28.45 -26.95 -11.82
N SER A 91 -27.40 -26.37 -12.40
CA SER A 91 -27.32 -24.92 -12.59
C SER A 91 -28.25 -24.42 -13.70
N HIS A 92 -28.72 -25.30 -14.60
CA HIS A 92 -29.64 -24.98 -15.69
C HIS A 92 -29.16 -23.77 -16.53
N HIS A 93 -29.80 -22.60 -16.35
CA HIS A 93 -29.51 -21.36 -17.05
C HIS A 93 -28.95 -20.28 -16.13
N ALA A 94 -28.67 -20.63 -14.86
CA ALA A 94 -28.11 -19.71 -13.89
C ALA A 94 -26.69 -19.28 -14.35
N PRO A 95 -26.32 -18.00 -14.14
CA PRO A 95 -24.98 -17.51 -14.48
C PRO A 95 -23.90 -18.29 -13.72
N LEU A 96 -22.90 -18.80 -14.45
CA LEU A 96 -21.90 -19.70 -13.87
C LEU A 96 -20.72 -18.92 -13.29
N HIS A 97 -20.22 -19.39 -12.14
CA HIS A 97 -18.99 -18.94 -11.52
C HIS A 97 -18.00 -20.11 -11.48
N CYS A 98 -16.85 -19.93 -12.15
CA CYS A 98 -15.82 -20.94 -12.26
C CYS A 98 -14.57 -20.48 -11.50
N GLU A 99 -14.14 -21.26 -10.52
CA GLU A 99 -12.84 -21.09 -9.85
C GLU A 99 -11.97 -22.30 -10.18
N LEU A 100 -10.89 -22.06 -10.91
CA LEU A 100 -9.91 -23.05 -11.35
C LEU A 100 -8.63 -22.79 -10.56
N ASP A 101 -8.16 -23.80 -9.85
CA ASP A 101 -6.91 -23.78 -9.10
C ASP A 101 -6.04 -24.94 -9.61
N SER A 102 -4.73 -24.77 -9.84
CA SER A 102 -3.83 -25.81 -10.39
C SER A 102 -3.82 -27.05 -9.53
N SER A 103 -3.95 -26.88 -8.22
CA SER A 103 -4.10 -28.03 -7.34
C SER A 103 -5.39 -28.78 -7.68
N SER A 104 -6.48 -28.04 -7.95
CA SER A 104 -7.87 -28.49 -7.88
C SER A 104 -8.44 -29.17 -9.13
N PHE A 105 -7.83 -29.00 -10.30
CA PHE A 105 -8.55 -29.26 -11.53
C PHE A 105 -7.65 -29.86 -12.60
N ASN A 106 -8.08 -30.94 -13.28
CA ASN A 106 -7.40 -31.46 -14.47
C ASN A 106 -7.78 -30.56 -15.66
N PRO A 107 -6.89 -29.66 -16.12
CA PRO A 107 -7.21 -28.64 -17.12
C PRO A 107 -7.81 -29.21 -18.41
N THR A 108 -7.40 -30.43 -18.78
CA THR A 108 -7.89 -31.12 -19.97
C THR A 108 -9.41 -31.36 -19.92
N LEU A 109 -9.98 -31.71 -18.76
CA LEU A 109 -11.43 -31.91 -18.61
C LEU A 109 -12.24 -30.62 -18.78
N LEU A 110 -11.70 -29.47 -18.35
CA LEU A 110 -12.39 -28.20 -18.59
C LEU A 110 -12.24 -27.83 -20.04
N LEU A 111 -11.04 -27.94 -20.62
CA LEU A 111 -10.77 -27.62 -22.02
C LEU A 111 -11.76 -28.31 -22.97
N GLU A 112 -12.07 -29.58 -22.72
CA GLU A 112 -13.08 -30.34 -23.47
C GLU A 112 -14.50 -29.79 -23.30
N LYS A 113 -14.82 -29.26 -22.11
CA LYS A 113 -16.15 -28.75 -21.77
C LYS A 113 -16.30 -27.23 -21.97
N LEU A 114 -15.20 -26.52 -22.18
CA LEU A 114 -15.11 -25.06 -22.27
C LEU A 114 -16.11 -24.47 -23.27
N PRO A 115 -16.21 -24.96 -24.52
CA PRO A 115 -17.12 -24.36 -25.49
C PRO A 115 -18.58 -24.38 -25.05
N ARG A 116 -18.99 -25.41 -24.30
CA ARG A 116 -20.38 -25.57 -23.82
C ARG A 116 -20.69 -24.64 -22.65
N VAL A 117 -19.70 -24.42 -21.79
CA VAL A 117 -19.89 -23.75 -20.50
C VAL A 117 -19.66 -22.25 -20.64
N MET A 118 -18.69 -21.84 -21.46
CA MET A 118 -18.19 -20.45 -21.53
C MET A 118 -19.23 -19.41 -21.95
N SER A 119 -20.26 -19.80 -22.70
CA SER A 119 -21.36 -18.89 -23.06
C SER A 119 -22.21 -18.45 -21.85
N GLN A 120 -22.21 -19.24 -20.77
CA GLN A 120 -22.96 -19.00 -19.54
C GLN A 120 -22.10 -18.47 -18.38
N VAL A 121 -20.77 -18.53 -18.52
CA VAL A 121 -19.85 -18.07 -17.47
C VAL A 121 -19.95 -16.55 -17.32
N ARG A 122 -20.28 -16.14 -16.10
CA ARG A 122 -20.32 -14.74 -15.66
C ARG A 122 -19.05 -14.35 -14.92
N SER A 123 -18.46 -15.28 -14.19
CA SER A 123 -17.23 -15.04 -13.44
C SER A 123 -16.24 -16.19 -13.62
N LEU A 124 -15.01 -15.87 -13.98
CA LEU A 124 -13.92 -16.84 -14.13
C LEU A 124 -12.72 -16.42 -13.27
N THR A 125 -12.29 -17.28 -12.37
CA THR A 125 -11.04 -17.13 -11.62
C THR A 125 -10.13 -18.30 -11.95
N VAL A 126 -8.92 -18.04 -12.42
CA VAL A 126 -7.90 -19.04 -12.72
C VAL A 126 -6.69 -18.73 -11.86
N ARG A 127 -6.25 -19.70 -11.06
CA ARG A 127 -5.03 -19.65 -10.25
C ARG A 127 -4.18 -20.85 -10.61
N TRP A 128 -3.21 -20.63 -11.48
CA TRP A 128 -2.27 -21.63 -11.90
C TRP A 128 -0.87 -21.26 -11.44
N GLU A 129 -0.30 -22.17 -10.67
CA GLU A 129 1.12 -22.20 -10.41
C GLU A 129 1.66 -23.36 -11.25
N CYS A 130 2.34 -23.03 -12.35
CA CYS A 130 2.71 -24.02 -13.34
C CYS A 130 3.94 -24.81 -12.88
N ASP A 131 3.78 -26.12 -12.71
CA ASP A 131 4.89 -27.08 -12.77
C ASP A 131 5.09 -27.56 -14.23
N PHE A 132 6.21 -28.24 -14.52
CA PHE A 132 6.70 -28.49 -15.89
C PHE A 132 5.72 -29.20 -16.88
N PRO A 133 4.76 -30.07 -16.49
CA PRO A 133 3.75 -30.59 -17.44
C PRO A 133 2.57 -29.62 -17.71
N ASP A 134 2.37 -28.59 -16.89
CA ASP A 134 1.17 -27.74 -16.90
C ASP A 134 1.25 -26.58 -17.91
N ALA A 135 2.45 -26.23 -18.40
CA ALA A 135 2.63 -25.10 -19.31
C ALA A 135 1.91 -25.29 -20.66
N THR A 136 1.93 -26.50 -21.21
CA THR A 136 1.21 -26.84 -22.45
C THR A 136 -0.31 -26.75 -22.25
N GLU A 137 -0.80 -27.10 -21.06
CA GLU A 137 -2.22 -27.00 -20.72
C GLU A 137 -2.67 -25.56 -20.53
N ALA A 138 -1.85 -24.75 -19.85
CA ALA A 138 -2.08 -23.31 -19.75
C ALA A 138 -2.12 -22.67 -21.14
N ALA A 139 -1.18 -23.00 -22.03
CA ALA A 139 -1.18 -22.51 -23.41
C ALA A 139 -2.42 -22.96 -24.19
N ARG A 140 -2.81 -24.24 -24.10
CA ARG A 140 -4.05 -24.75 -24.72
C ARG A 140 -5.29 -24.02 -24.21
N PHE A 141 -5.34 -23.73 -22.92
CA PHE A 141 -6.44 -22.98 -22.32
C PHE A 141 -6.51 -21.54 -22.80
N LEU A 142 -5.38 -20.85 -22.80
CA LEU A 142 -5.30 -19.48 -23.29
C LEU A 142 -5.67 -19.39 -24.77
N HIS A 143 -5.20 -20.34 -25.58
CA HIS A 143 -5.62 -20.47 -26.97
C HIS A 143 -7.13 -20.73 -27.08
N GLY A 144 -7.68 -21.65 -26.27
CA GLY A 144 -9.12 -21.91 -26.23
C GLY A 144 -9.95 -20.67 -25.89
N LEU A 145 -9.48 -19.82 -24.98
CA LEU A 145 -10.13 -18.55 -24.66
C LEU A 145 -10.18 -17.59 -25.87
N THR A 146 -9.14 -17.54 -26.71
CA THR A 146 -9.14 -16.67 -27.89
C THR A 146 -10.08 -17.15 -28.99
N GLN A 147 -10.43 -18.43 -29.01
CA GLN A 147 -11.36 -19.01 -29.98
C GLN A 147 -12.84 -18.83 -29.64
N ILE A 148 -13.18 -18.29 -28.45
CA ILE A 148 -14.55 -18.25 -27.93
C ILE A 148 -14.98 -16.82 -27.63
N ILE A 149 -16.23 -16.48 -27.97
CA ILE A 149 -16.88 -15.25 -27.50
C ILE A 149 -17.46 -15.51 -26.11
N LEU A 150 -17.20 -14.61 -25.18
CA LEU A 150 -17.63 -14.67 -23.78
C LEU A 150 -18.73 -13.62 -23.53
N PRO A 151 -19.96 -13.81 -24.03
CA PRO A 151 -20.99 -12.77 -24.09
C PRO A 151 -21.53 -12.35 -22.72
N ARG A 152 -21.44 -13.22 -21.71
CA ARG A 152 -21.98 -13.00 -20.34
C ARG A 152 -20.90 -12.78 -19.29
N MET A 153 -19.63 -12.88 -19.65
CA MET A 153 -18.52 -12.75 -18.71
C MET A 153 -18.45 -11.33 -18.19
N GLU A 154 -18.59 -11.13 -16.88
CA GLU A 154 -18.50 -9.83 -16.22
C GLU A 154 -17.19 -9.67 -15.43
N THR A 155 -16.68 -10.76 -14.87
CA THR A 155 -15.46 -10.77 -14.03
C THR A 155 -14.50 -11.87 -14.48
N MET A 156 -13.24 -11.50 -14.70
CA MET A 156 -12.18 -12.44 -15.00
C MET A 156 -10.93 -12.12 -14.17
N ILE A 157 -10.40 -13.13 -13.49
CA ILE A 157 -9.17 -13.06 -12.71
C ILE A 157 -8.25 -14.18 -13.21
N LEU A 158 -7.13 -13.82 -13.81
CA LEU A 158 -6.12 -14.74 -14.32
C LEU A 158 -4.85 -14.55 -13.49
N ASN A 159 -4.49 -15.55 -12.70
CA ASN A 159 -3.23 -15.61 -11.97
C ASN A 159 -2.48 -16.84 -12.46
N ILE A 160 -1.60 -16.67 -13.45
CA ILE A 160 -0.89 -17.77 -14.13
C ILE A 160 0.61 -17.53 -13.93
N SER A 161 1.11 -18.05 -12.82
CA SER A 161 2.51 -17.94 -12.43
C SER A 161 3.37 -18.93 -13.22
N PRO A 162 4.39 -18.46 -13.96
CA PRO A 162 5.33 -19.34 -14.64
C PRO A 162 6.17 -20.11 -13.60
N PRO A 163 6.72 -21.30 -13.97
CA PRO A 163 7.62 -22.03 -13.08
C PRO A 163 8.86 -21.18 -12.73
N HIS A 164 9.29 -21.22 -11.47
CA HIS A 164 10.48 -20.48 -11.03
C HIS A 164 11.73 -20.92 -11.83
N GLY A 165 12.45 -19.96 -12.41
CA GLY A 165 13.81 -20.18 -12.94
C GLY A 165 13.96 -20.59 -14.41
N PHE A 166 12.89 -20.62 -15.22
CA PHE A 166 12.98 -21.09 -16.62
C PHE A 166 12.80 -20.02 -17.71
N VAL A 167 13.46 -20.26 -18.85
CA VAL A 167 13.48 -19.49 -20.11
C VAL A 167 12.15 -19.57 -20.89
N PHE A 168 11.17 -20.34 -20.42
CA PHE A 168 9.89 -20.64 -21.08
C PHE A 168 8.92 -19.46 -21.25
N LEU A 169 9.19 -18.27 -20.69
CA LEU A 169 8.33 -17.11 -20.94
C LEU A 169 8.27 -16.76 -22.42
N ASP A 170 9.36 -16.94 -23.16
CA ASP A 170 9.40 -16.64 -24.60
C ASP A 170 8.58 -17.64 -25.41
N ASP A 171 8.44 -18.90 -24.97
CA ASP A 171 7.61 -19.90 -25.64
C ASP A 171 6.12 -19.71 -25.32
N LEU A 172 5.76 -19.45 -24.06
CA LEU A 172 4.38 -19.06 -23.72
C LEU A 172 4.00 -17.76 -24.40
N ARG A 173 4.94 -16.82 -24.52
CA ARG A 173 4.76 -15.60 -25.31
C ARG A 173 4.65 -15.94 -26.79
N ALA A 174 5.47 -16.79 -27.37
CA ALA A 174 5.37 -17.15 -28.77
C ALA A 174 4.00 -17.77 -29.05
N LEU A 175 3.49 -18.62 -28.15
CA LEU A 175 2.16 -19.21 -28.24
C LEU A 175 1.03 -18.17 -28.09
N ALA A 176 1.20 -17.16 -27.23
CA ALA A 176 0.25 -16.06 -27.09
C ALA A 176 0.36 -14.99 -28.20
N ALA A 177 1.56 -14.74 -28.73
CA ALA A 177 1.90 -13.59 -29.56
C ALA A 177 1.95 -13.90 -31.07
N LYS A 178 2.09 -15.17 -31.49
CA LYS A 178 1.96 -15.55 -32.90
C LYS A 178 0.49 -15.49 -33.34
N GLY A 179 0.01 -14.28 -33.60
CA GLY A 179 -1.24 -14.04 -34.33
C GLY A 179 -2.49 -14.55 -33.63
N SER A 180 -2.51 -14.68 -32.30
CA SER A 180 -3.75 -14.99 -31.62
C SER A 180 -4.63 -13.74 -31.60
N ASP A 181 -5.83 -13.87 -32.16
CA ASP A 181 -6.85 -12.84 -32.05
C ASP A 181 -7.15 -12.59 -30.57
N PRO A 182 -7.38 -11.32 -30.16
CA PRO A 182 -7.78 -11.03 -28.80
C PRO A 182 -9.08 -11.76 -28.46
N PHE A 183 -9.20 -12.34 -27.27
CA PHE A 183 -10.48 -12.95 -26.88
C PHE A 183 -11.56 -11.87 -26.73
N HIS A 184 -12.79 -12.19 -27.13
CA HIS A 184 -13.90 -11.23 -27.16
C HIS A 184 -14.84 -11.44 -25.97
N ALA A 185 -14.90 -10.45 -25.07
CA ALA A 185 -15.74 -10.49 -23.87
C ALA A 185 -16.53 -9.17 -23.73
N PRO A 186 -17.61 -8.98 -24.49
CA PRO A 186 -18.30 -7.68 -24.59
C PRO A 186 -18.96 -7.22 -23.28
N ALA A 187 -19.31 -8.13 -22.38
CA ALA A 187 -19.89 -7.82 -21.07
C ALA A 187 -18.86 -7.68 -19.94
N LEU A 188 -17.57 -7.88 -20.22
CA LEU A 188 -16.52 -7.91 -19.19
C LEU A 188 -16.36 -6.53 -18.56
N ARG A 189 -16.47 -6.47 -17.23
CA ARG A 189 -16.40 -5.23 -16.43
C ARG A 189 -15.13 -5.16 -15.59
N LEU A 190 -14.67 -6.29 -15.08
CA LEU A 190 -13.47 -6.40 -14.25
C LEU A 190 -12.54 -7.47 -14.80
N LEU A 191 -11.30 -7.08 -15.08
CA LEU A 191 -10.23 -7.97 -15.51
C LEU A 191 -9.01 -7.76 -14.62
N ARG A 192 -8.53 -8.84 -13.99
CA ARG A 192 -7.25 -8.87 -13.27
C ARG A 192 -6.36 -9.93 -13.88
N VAL A 193 -5.13 -9.55 -14.17
CA VAL A 193 -4.15 -10.42 -14.81
C VAL A 193 -2.84 -10.32 -14.05
N HIS A 194 -2.35 -11.46 -13.58
CA HIS A 194 -1.10 -11.58 -12.82
C HIS A 194 -0.15 -12.50 -13.57
N HIS A 195 1.11 -12.08 -13.67
CA HIS A 195 2.24 -12.79 -14.27
C HIS A 195 2.21 -12.99 -15.79
N LEU A 196 1.04 -13.20 -16.41
CA LEU A 196 0.92 -13.47 -17.86
C LEU A 196 -0.23 -12.69 -18.50
N PHE A 197 0.10 -11.76 -19.40
CA PHE A 197 -0.88 -10.98 -20.15
C PHE A 197 -1.48 -11.77 -21.33
N VAL A 198 -2.80 -11.63 -21.54
CA VAL A 198 -3.54 -12.25 -22.64
C VAL A 198 -4.29 -11.15 -23.40
N PRO A 199 -4.11 -10.99 -24.72
CA PRO A 199 -4.82 -9.97 -25.50
C PRO A 199 -6.35 -10.15 -25.46
N PHE A 200 -7.08 -9.05 -25.34
CA PHE A 200 -8.54 -9.08 -25.20
C PHE A 200 -9.25 -7.89 -25.88
N CYS A 201 -10.55 -8.07 -26.12
CA CYS A 201 -11.49 -7.06 -26.57
C CYS A 201 -12.71 -7.03 -25.63
N ALA A 202 -12.78 -5.97 -24.81
CA ALA A 202 -13.76 -5.84 -23.73
C ALA A 202 -14.30 -4.39 -23.67
N PRO A 203 -15.16 -3.97 -24.61
CA PRO A 203 -15.62 -2.57 -24.70
C PRO A 203 -16.34 -2.05 -23.43
N SER A 204 -16.90 -2.95 -22.63
CA SER A 204 -17.56 -2.63 -21.35
C SER A 204 -16.62 -2.65 -20.14
N LEU A 205 -15.32 -2.87 -20.33
CA LEU A 205 -14.38 -3.00 -19.22
C LEU A 205 -14.29 -1.70 -18.44
N GLN A 206 -14.47 -1.79 -17.12
CA GLN A 206 -14.43 -0.66 -16.20
C GLN A 206 -13.18 -0.69 -15.33
N SER A 207 -12.68 -1.87 -14.97
CA SER A 207 -11.49 -2.04 -14.15
C SER A 207 -10.52 -3.04 -14.79
N LEU A 208 -9.28 -2.60 -15.00
CA LEU A 208 -8.17 -3.42 -15.48
C LEU A 208 -7.03 -3.39 -14.46
N THR A 209 -6.59 -4.57 -14.02
CA THR A 209 -5.38 -4.73 -13.21
C THR A 209 -4.42 -5.65 -13.95
N VAL A 210 -3.20 -5.19 -14.21
CA VAL A 210 -2.11 -5.97 -14.78
C VAL A 210 -0.95 -5.92 -13.78
N GLN A 211 -0.53 -7.07 -13.27
CA GLN A 211 0.49 -7.16 -12.23
C GLN A 211 1.56 -8.19 -12.56
N SER A 212 2.83 -7.86 -12.36
CA SER A 212 3.97 -8.77 -12.51
C SER A 212 4.10 -9.43 -13.90
N CYS A 213 3.44 -8.86 -14.92
CA CYS A 213 3.53 -9.35 -16.30
C CYS A 213 4.81 -8.82 -16.96
N LYS A 214 5.90 -9.59 -16.86
CA LYS A 214 7.22 -9.19 -17.39
C LYS A 214 7.22 -8.96 -18.91
N ASN A 215 6.36 -9.69 -19.63
CA ASN A 215 6.23 -9.61 -21.08
C ASN A 215 5.20 -8.58 -21.56
N PHE A 216 4.53 -7.89 -20.66
CA PHE A 216 3.55 -6.87 -21.02
C PHE A 216 4.29 -5.62 -21.50
N ASP A 217 4.38 -5.46 -22.82
CA ASP A 217 5.06 -4.33 -23.45
C ASP A 217 4.09 -3.19 -23.82
N ILE A 218 4.63 -2.12 -24.39
CA ILE A 218 3.82 -0.97 -24.81
C ILE A 218 2.84 -1.31 -25.94
N HIS A 219 3.18 -2.22 -26.85
CA HIS A 219 2.26 -2.58 -27.93
C HIS A 219 1.03 -3.28 -27.35
N ASP A 220 1.23 -4.14 -26.36
CA ASP A 220 0.15 -4.79 -25.62
C ASP A 220 -0.69 -3.78 -24.84
N LEU A 221 -0.06 -2.84 -24.13
CA LEU A 221 -0.79 -1.79 -23.40
C LEU A 221 -1.61 -0.91 -24.34
N CYS A 222 -1.02 -0.42 -25.43
CA CYS A 222 -1.72 0.41 -26.42
C CYS A 222 -2.88 -0.35 -27.07
N ARG A 223 -2.67 -1.63 -27.43
CA ARG A 223 -3.71 -2.49 -28.01
C ARG A 223 -4.85 -2.71 -27.01
N ALA A 224 -4.52 -3.02 -25.75
CA ALA A 224 -5.50 -3.25 -24.70
C ALA A 224 -6.35 -1.99 -24.45
N LEU A 225 -5.70 -0.83 -24.25
CA LEU A 225 -6.40 0.43 -23.93
C LEU A 225 -7.29 0.94 -25.09
N LYS A 226 -6.93 0.65 -26.35
CA LYS A 226 -7.81 0.93 -27.51
C LYS A 226 -9.13 0.16 -27.48
N ASN A 227 -9.14 -1.03 -26.88
CA ASN A 227 -10.31 -1.91 -26.85
C ASN A 227 -11.20 -1.72 -25.61
N VAL A 228 -10.91 -0.72 -24.75
CA VAL A 228 -11.63 -0.49 -23.47
C VAL A 228 -12.03 0.98 -23.27
N PRO A 229 -12.82 1.57 -24.18
CA PRO A 229 -13.22 2.98 -24.09
C PRO A 229 -14.03 3.35 -22.83
N SER A 230 -14.54 2.35 -22.09
CA SER A 230 -15.29 2.51 -20.85
C SER A 230 -14.44 2.43 -19.58
N LEU A 231 -13.12 2.30 -19.71
CA LEU A 231 -12.23 2.07 -18.57
C LEU A 231 -12.26 3.23 -17.58
N GLN A 232 -12.52 2.91 -16.31
CA GLN A 232 -12.56 3.86 -15.19
C GLN A 232 -11.42 3.63 -14.20
N SER A 233 -10.90 2.41 -14.09
CA SER A 233 -9.80 2.07 -13.19
C SER A 233 -8.74 1.29 -13.95
N LEU A 234 -7.51 1.79 -13.92
CA LEU A 234 -6.34 1.15 -14.50
C LEU A 234 -5.30 0.95 -13.40
N THR A 235 -4.86 -0.27 -13.19
CA THR A 235 -3.76 -0.62 -12.30
C THR A 235 -2.71 -1.39 -13.07
N ILE A 236 -1.48 -0.87 -13.09
CA ILE A 236 -0.31 -1.51 -13.69
C ILE A 236 0.76 -1.58 -12.60
N GLN A 237 1.24 -2.77 -12.27
CA GLN A 237 2.22 -2.95 -11.20
C GLN A 237 3.30 -3.95 -11.60
N SER A 238 4.56 -3.56 -11.49
CA SER A 238 5.68 -4.47 -11.74
C SER A 238 5.64 -5.12 -13.13
N CYS A 239 5.11 -4.40 -14.13
CA CYS A 239 4.93 -4.86 -15.51
C CYS A 239 5.90 -4.17 -16.46
N GLY A 240 6.41 -4.93 -17.44
CA GLY A 240 7.12 -4.39 -18.61
C GLY A 240 8.32 -3.49 -18.34
N ASN A 241 8.98 -3.10 -19.43
CA ASN A 241 9.94 -2.00 -19.46
C ASN A 241 9.42 -0.97 -20.47
N PHE A 242 8.32 -0.30 -20.14
CA PHE A 242 7.87 0.84 -20.94
C PHE A 242 8.02 2.12 -20.13
N ASP A 243 8.38 3.19 -20.82
CA ASP A 243 8.65 4.49 -20.21
C ASP A 243 7.35 5.31 -20.03
N VAL A 244 7.51 6.54 -19.54
CA VAL A 244 6.41 7.49 -19.40
C VAL A 244 5.80 7.91 -20.74
N HIS A 245 6.61 7.95 -21.80
CA HIS A 245 6.13 8.33 -23.13
C HIS A 245 5.10 7.30 -23.61
N ASP A 246 5.44 6.04 -23.46
CA ASP A 246 4.62 4.89 -23.76
C ASP A 246 3.32 4.90 -22.94
N LEU A 247 3.39 5.10 -21.63
CA LEU A 247 2.18 5.23 -20.82
C LEU A 247 1.30 6.40 -21.30
N CYS A 248 1.88 7.57 -21.53
CA CYS A 248 1.15 8.76 -21.98
C CYS A 248 0.46 8.53 -23.33
N ARG A 249 1.15 7.88 -24.27
CA ARG A 249 0.57 7.47 -25.57
C ARG A 249 -0.63 6.56 -25.37
N ALA A 250 -0.55 5.62 -24.44
CA ALA A 250 -1.61 4.65 -24.19
C ALA A 250 -2.82 5.29 -23.46
N LEU A 251 -2.57 6.17 -22.48
CA LEU A 251 -3.62 6.87 -21.70
C LEU A 251 -4.53 7.77 -22.55
N LYS A 252 -4.08 8.23 -23.72
CA LYS A 252 -4.94 8.98 -24.68
C LYS A 252 -6.18 8.20 -25.13
N ASN A 253 -6.19 6.87 -25.00
CA ASN A 253 -7.32 6.02 -25.40
C ASN A 253 -8.39 5.84 -24.30
N VAL A 254 -8.16 6.35 -23.08
CA VAL A 254 -9.05 6.15 -21.93
C VAL A 254 -9.48 7.47 -21.25
N PRO A 255 -10.22 8.35 -21.96
CA PRO A 255 -10.60 9.66 -21.44
C PRO A 255 -11.56 9.62 -20.23
N LYS A 256 -12.18 8.47 -19.95
CA LYS A 256 -13.08 8.23 -18.80
C LYS A 256 -12.37 7.71 -17.56
N LEU A 257 -11.03 7.62 -17.59
CA LEU A 257 -10.24 7.09 -16.48
C LEU A 257 -10.45 7.96 -15.22
N ARG A 258 -10.82 7.30 -14.12
CA ARG A 258 -11.06 7.90 -12.81
C ARG A 258 -9.98 7.53 -11.80
N TYR A 259 -9.41 6.34 -11.93
CA TYR A 259 -8.41 5.80 -11.03
C TYR A 259 -7.22 5.29 -11.83
N LEU A 260 -6.03 5.82 -11.57
CA LEU A 260 -4.80 5.39 -12.21
C LEU A 260 -3.79 4.93 -11.17
N ARG A 261 -3.47 3.65 -11.13
CA ARG A 261 -2.35 3.11 -10.35
C ARG A 261 -1.25 2.65 -11.29
N TRP A 262 -0.06 3.21 -11.16
CA TRP A 262 1.10 2.82 -11.95
C TRP A 262 2.32 2.68 -11.06
N CYS A 263 2.75 1.44 -10.84
CA CYS A 263 3.97 1.11 -10.10
C CYS A 263 4.98 0.48 -11.06
N GLY A 264 6.12 1.16 -11.25
CA GLY A 264 7.22 0.67 -12.07
C GLY A 264 7.77 -0.64 -11.53
N SER A 265 8.28 -1.51 -12.41
CA SER A 265 9.08 -2.64 -11.94
C SER A 265 10.37 -2.03 -11.39
N GLY A 266 10.53 -2.02 -10.07
CA GLY A 266 11.75 -1.60 -9.38
C GLY A 266 12.88 -2.57 -9.67
N ARG A 267 13.22 -2.79 -10.95
CA ARG A 267 14.39 -3.53 -11.35
C ARG A 267 15.55 -2.81 -10.67
N ARG A 268 16.08 -3.45 -9.64
CA ARG A 268 17.49 -3.34 -9.25
C ARG A 268 18.25 -3.60 -10.53
N ARG A 269 18.58 -2.54 -11.28
CA ARG A 269 19.60 -2.65 -12.31
C ARG A 269 20.83 -3.05 -11.51
N ASN A 270 21.17 -4.34 -11.53
CA ASN A 270 22.42 -4.85 -10.96
C ASN A 270 23.64 -4.33 -11.75
N HIS A 271 23.50 -3.23 -12.48
CA HIS A 271 24.53 -2.54 -13.23
C HIS A 271 24.81 -1.24 -12.49
N ILE A 272 25.65 -1.34 -11.47
CA ILE A 272 26.26 -0.24 -10.70
C ILE A 272 27.20 0.62 -11.57
N GLN A 273 27.31 0.35 -12.88
CA GLN A 273 28.57 0.61 -13.55
C GLN A 273 28.66 1.76 -14.55
N ASP A 274 27.60 2.51 -14.85
CA ASP A 274 27.77 3.74 -15.67
C ASP A 274 26.64 4.75 -15.39
N ASP A 275 26.77 5.52 -14.31
CA ASP A 275 26.04 6.78 -14.08
C ASP A 275 26.64 7.93 -14.91
N HIS A 276 27.29 7.63 -16.04
CA HIS A 276 27.69 8.66 -16.98
C HIS A 276 26.42 9.33 -17.51
N GLU A 277 26.31 10.62 -17.21
CA GLU A 277 25.35 11.60 -17.72
C GLU A 277 24.92 11.25 -19.14
N HIS A 278 23.89 10.41 -19.27
CA HIS A 278 23.12 10.34 -20.49
C HIS A 278 22.31 11.62 -20.50
N ASP A 279 23.00 12.68 -20.93
CA ASP A 279 22.48 13.97 -21.28
C ASP A 279 21.19 13.75 -22.07
N SER A 280 20.10 14.08 -21.40
CA SER A 280 18.79 14.44 -21.90
C SER A 280 18.63 14.31 -23.41
N ILE A 281 18.53 13.09 -23.95
CA ILE A 281 18.06 12.92 -25.32
C ILE A 281 16.71 13.64 -25.35
N PRO A 282 16.54 14.72 -26.14
CA PRO A 282 15.35 15.53 -26.09
C PRO A 282 14.16 14.65 -26.43
N LEU A 283 13.36 14.36 -25.41
CA LEU A 283 12.22 13.47 -25.55
C LEU A 283 11.24 14.09 -26.55
N PRO A 284 10.69 13.29 -27.46
CA PRO A 284 9.71 13.79 -28.42
C PRO A 284 8.55 14.45 -27.68
N ASN A 285 8.09 15.60 -28.20
CA ASN A 285 7.00 16.36 -27.61
C ASN A 285 5.73 15.48 -27.58
N LEU A 286 5.41 14.96 -26.41
CA LEU A 286 4.37 13.97 -26.19
C LEU A 286 2.96 14.51 -26.44
N GLY A 287 2.81 15.83 -26.48
CA GLY A 287 1.50 16.48 -26.37
C GLY A 287 0.85 16.21 -25.01
N THR A 288 0.01 17.13 -24.57
CA THR A 288 -0.69 16.99 -23.28
C THR A 288 -1.69 15.83 -23.32
N VAL A 289 -1.69 14.97 -22.30
CA VAL A 289 -2.67 13.89 -22.10
C VAL A 289 -3.76 14.41 -21.17
N HIS A 290 -4.97 14.60 -21.70
CA HIS A 290 -6.10 15.10 -20.92
C HIS A 290 -6.88 13.96 -20.27
N LEU A 291 -6.94 13.93 -18.93
CA LEU A 291 -7.71 12.98 -18.13
C LEU A 291 -8.78 13.73 -17.31
N PRO A 292 -9.88 14.20 -17.94
CA PRO A 292 -10.85 15.09 -17.31
C PRO A 292 -11.68 14.46 -16.18
N GLN A 293 -11.65 13.13 -16.04
CA GLN A 293 -12.41 12.41 -15.02
C GLN A 293 -11.54 11.84 -13.91
N LEU A 294 -10.22 12.11 -13.90
CA LEU A 294 -9.31 11.54 -12.93
C LEU A 294 -9.66 12.03 -11.52
N LYS A 295 -9.95 11.09 -10.63
CA LYS A 295 -10.34 11.33 -9.22
C LYS A 295 -9.27 10.93 -8.22
N SER A 296 -8.41 9.99 -8.57
CA SER A 296 -7.31 9.55 -7.72
C SER A 296 -6.27 8.85 -8.60
N PHE A 297 -5.02 8.92 -8.15
CA PHE A 297 -3.93 8.19 -8.75
C PHE A 297 -2.99 7.67 -7.68
N ASP A 298 -2.33 6.55 -7.93
CA ASP A 298 -1.26 5.98 -7.11
C ASP A 298 -0.06 5.69 -8.01
N LEU A 299 0.92 6.59 -7.98
CA LEU A 299 2.07 6.57 -8.88
C LEU A 299 3.31 6.19 -8.09
N SER A 300 4.01 5.13 -8.48
CA SER A 300 5.24 4.68 -7.83
C SER A 300 6.33 4.42 -8.87
N HIS A 301 7.24 5.37 -9.08
CA HIS A 301 8.27 5.27 -10.12
C HIS A 301 9.49 6.16 -9.83
N ASP A 302 10.59 5.94 -10.55
CA ASP A 302 11.73 6.85 -10.58
C ASP A 302 11.31 8.33 -10.77
N VAL A 303 12.01 9.23 -10.06
CA VAL A 303 11.69 10.67 -10.01
C VAL A 303 11.68 11.30 -11.41
N SER A 304 12.62 10.93 -12.29
CA SER A 304 12.70 11.49 -13.64
C SER A 304 11.45 11.15 -14.47
N VAL A 305 10.91 9.94 -14.28
CA VAL A 305 9.70 9.44 -14.94
C VAL A 305 8.48 10.17 -14.42
N LEU A 306 8.36 10.33 -13.10
CA LEU A 306 7.26 11.07 -12.48
C LEU A 306 7.29 12.56 -12.83
N ARG A 307 8.47 13.17 -12.93
CA ARG A 307 8.66 14.55 -13.41
C ARG A 307 8.06 14.73 -14.80
N GLN A 308 8.42 13.84 -15.73
CA GLN A 308 7.92 13.87 -17.11
C GLN A 308 6.41 13.62 -17.16
N LEU A 309 5.90 12.70 -16.35
CA LEU A 309 4.47 12.41 -16.23
C LEU A 309 3.71 13.64 -15.75
N ALA A 310 4.23 14.34 -14.74
CA ALA A 310 3.67 15.58 -14.22
C ALA A 310 3.65 16.69 -15.30
N LYS A 311 4.64 16.76 -16.20
CA LYS A 311 4.62 17.71 -17.33
C LYS A 311 3.54 17.36 -18.37
N THR A 312 3.30 16.07 -18.57
CA THR A 312 2.57 15.56 -19.75
C THR A 312 1.09 15.34 -19.48
N ILE A 313 0.72 14.82 -18.31
CA ILE A 313 -0.69 14.61 -17.95
C ILE A 313 -1.31 15.94 -17.54
N ASN A 314 -2.55 16.19 -17.94
CA ASN A 314 -3.38 17.29 -17.45
C ASN A 314 -4.71 16.70 -16.94
N PHE A 315 -5.05 17.01 -15.69
CA PHE A 315 -6.30 16.60 -15.05
C PHE A 315 -6.86 17.78 -14.25
N PRO A 316 -8.19 17.91 -14.13
CA PRO A 316 -8.79 18.96 -13.32
C PRO A 316 -8.41 18.76 -11.84
N PRO A 317 -8.51 19.80 -11.01
CA PRO A 317 -8.20 19.67 -9.60
C PRO A 317 -9.03 18.56 -8.94
N ILE A 318 -8.36 17.66 -8.24
CA ILE A 318 -8.98 16.44 -7.71
C ILE A 318 -9.93 16.77 -6.57
N CYS A 319 -11.23 16.77 -6.83
CA CYS A 319 -12.23 17.05 -5.80
C CYS A 319 -12.33 15.88 -4.79
N LEU A 320 -11.98 16.13 -3.53
CA LEU A 320 -12.07 15.13 -2.45
C LEU A 320 -13.48 15.03 -1.83
N THR A 321 -14.46 15.79 -2.29
CA THR A 321 -15.77 15.96 -1.62
C THR A 321 -16.82 14.87 -1.97
N GLY A 322 -16.41 13.64 -2.27
CA GLY A 322 -17.31 12.53 -2.62
C GLY A 322 -17.32 11.39 -1.58
N PRO A 323 -18.28 10.44 -1.67
CA PRO A 323 -18.19 9.18 -0.92
C PRO A 323 -16.82 8.54 -1.21
N ARG A 324 -16.07 8.30 -0.12
CA ARG A 324 -14.62 8.16 -0.09
C ARG A 324 -14.11 7.23 -1.21
N PRO A 325 -13.14 7.67 -2.04
CA PRO A 325 -12.39 6.71 -2.85
C PRO A 325 -11.70 5.72 -1.89
N PHE A 326 -11.64 4.43 -2.27
CA PHE A 326 -11.06 3.39 -1.43
C PHE A 326 -9.61 3.66 -1.03
N ASN A 327 -8.88 4.51 -1.76
CA ASN A 327 -7.54 4.97 -1.44
C ASN A 327 -7.38 6.48 -1.75
N PRO A 328 -6.70 7.26 -0.89
CA PRO A 328 -6.30 8.63 -1.18
C PRO A 328 -5.38 8.67 -2.42
N PRO A 329 -5.32 9.80 -3.17
CA PRO A 329 -4.28 9.99 -4.17
C PRO A 329 -2.89 9.85 -3.52
N SER A 330 -2.01 9.07 -4.13
CA SER A 330 -0.65 8.83 -3.67
C SER A 330 0.39 9.00 -4.78
N ILE A 331 1.51 9.63 -4.44
CA ILE A 331 2.71 9.80 -5.25
C ILE A 331 3.84 9.22 -4.44
N CYS A 332 4.23 8.00 -4.74
CA CYS A 332 5.45 7.42 -4.22
C CYS A 332 6.59 7.69 -5.21
N LEU A 333 7.56 8.48 -4.81
CA LEU A 333 8.82 8.61 -5.53
C LEU A 333 9.61 7.32 -5.27
N GLY A 334 9.70 6.49 -6.31
CA GLY A 334 10.35 5.18 -6.27
C GLY A 334 11.87 5.27 -6.10
N TYR A 335 12.49 4.09 -5.98
CA TYR A 335 13.91 3.86 -5.68
C TYR A 335 14.88 4.98 -6.08
N ILE A 336 15.27 5.82 -5.12
CA ILE A 336 16.31 6.84 -5.29
C ILE A 336 17.66 6.18 -5.02
N ASN A 337 18.48 6.01 -6.06
CA ASN A 337 19.81 5.38 -5.95
C ASN A 337 20.87 6.34 -5.40
N SER A 338 20.72 7.65 -5.57
CA SER A 338 21.67 8.67 -5.14
C SER A 338 20.97 9.97 -4.74
N ALA A 339 21.46 10.63 -3.70
CA ALA A 339 20.99 11.92 -3.22
C ALA A 339 21.71 13.09 -3.93
N SER A 340 21.90 13.02 -5.25
CA SER A 340 22.55 14.10 -6.00
C SER A 340 21.69 15.37 -6.03
N HIS A 341 22.30 16.55 -6.20
CA HIS A 341 21.59 17.82 -6.37
C HIS A 341 20.52 17.76 -7.48
N VAL A 342 20.85 17.10 -8.60
CA VAL A 342 19.90 16.90 -9.70
C VAL A 342 18.71 16.05 -9.26
N ALA A 343 18.91 15.04 -8.42
CA ALA A 343 17.83 14.21 -7.89
C ALA A 343 16.92 15.03 -6.96
N THR A 344 17.47 15.82 -6.03
CA THR A 344 16.69 16.67 -5.11
C THR A 344 15.90 17.74 -5.86
N GLU A 345 16.50 18.43 -6.83
CA GLU A 345 15.80 19.40 -7.68
C GLU A 345 14.65 18.74 -8.47
N ASN A 346 14.86 17.50 -8.94
CA ASN A 346 13.82 16.73 -9.61
C ASN A 346 12.68 16.35 -8.68
N ILE A 347 12.97 16.00 -7.43
CA ILE A 347 11.95 15.73 -6.40
C ILE A 347 11.11 16.99 -6.16
N VAL A 348 11.77 18.13 -5.89
CA VAL A 348 11.12 19.43 -5.64
C VAL A 348 10.18 19.79 -6.80
N ASN A 349 10.72 19.80 -8.02
CA ASN A 349 9.99 20.15 -9.23
C ASN A 349 8.83 19.20 -9.52
N THR A 350 8.99 17.90 -9.23
CA THR A 350 7.92 16.90 -9.43
C THR A 350 6.79 17.11 -8.45
N CYS A 351 7.12 17.29 -7.16
CA CYS A 351 6.13 17.48 -6.11
C CYS A 351 5.36 18.79 -6.32
N ALA A 352 6.05 19.91 -6.58
CA ALA A 352 5.41 21.21 -6.81
C ALA A 352 4.40 21.18 -7.96
N ARG A 353 4.72 20.44 -9.04
CA ARG A 353 3.81 20.26 -10.18
C ARG A 353 2.57 19.43 -9.84
N PHE A 354 2.69 18.41 -9.00
CA PHE A 354 1.52 17.65 -8.55
C PHE A 354 0.70 18.45 -7.54
N THR A 355 1.35 19.11 -6.58
CA THR A 355 0.69 19.94 -5.56
C THR A 355 -0.11 21.08 -6.19
N SER A 356 0.46 21.79 -7.17
CA SER A 356 -0.25 22.87 -7.88
C SER A 356 -1.52 22.43 -8.63
N ARG A 357 -1.78 21.12 -8.73
CA ARG A 357 -2.98 20.53 -9.36
C ARG A 357 -3.93 19.90 -8.36
N LEU A 358 -3.61 19.91 -7.07
CA LEU A 358 -4.57 19.57 -6.03
C LEU A 358 -5.60 20.72 -5.94
N PRO A 359 -6.86 20.44 -5.59
CA PRO A 359 -7.93 21.45 -5.56
C PRO A 359 -7.61 22.59 -4.58
N SER A 360 -7.93 23.84 -4.93
CA SER A 360 -7.76 24.98 -4.03
C SER A 360 -8.65 24.90 -2.79
N SER A 361 -9.79 24.19 -2.85
CA SER A 361 -10.62 23.90 -1.66
C SER A 361 -9.98 22.90 -0.69
N ALA A 362 -8.75 22.43 -1.01
CA ALA A 362 -7.79 21.87 -0.06
C ALA A 362 -7.06 22.94 0.79
N SER A 363 -7.49 24.20 0.73
CA SER A 363 -7.04 25.32 1.59
C SER A 363 -7.46 25.17 3.07
N HIS A 364 -7.95 23.99 3.45
CA HIS A 364 -7.81 23.51 4.82
C HIS A 364 -6.74 22.45 4.75
N PRO A 365 -5.63 22.58 5.50
CA PRO A 365 -4.43 21.76 5.33
C PRO A 365 -4.83 20.29 5.29
N LEU A 366 -5.02 19.78 4.06
CA LEU A 366 -5.27 18.38 3.83
C LEU A 366 -4.05 17.69 4.40
N ALA A 367 -4.27 16.67 5.21
CA ALA A 367 -3.18 15.90 5.77
C ALA A 367 -2.26 15.47 4.61
N LEU A 368 -1.14 16.15 4.46
CA LEU A 368 -0.11 15.73 3.55
C LEU A 368 0.63 14.65 4.34
N THR A 369 0.41 13.41 3.96
CA THR A 369 1.14 12.31 4.56
C THR A 369 2.38 12.10 3.71
N ILE A 370 3.54 12.21 4.32
CA ILE A 370 4.81 11.77 3.75
C ILE A 370 5.16 10.43 4.42
N PRO A 371 4.65 9.29 3.92
CA PRO A 371 5.11 8.00 4.39
C PRO A 371 6.40 7.65 3.67
N ILE A 372 7.44 7.45 4.44
CA ILE A 372 8.74 7.04 3.97
C ILE A 372 8.88 5.57 4.36
N SER A 373 8.91 4.66 3.37
CA SER A 373 9.22 3.26 3.69
C SER A 373 9.55 2.41 2.47
N SER A 374 10.52 1.51 2.65
CA SER A 374 10.33 0.14 2.16
C SER A 374 10.51 -0.95 3.23
N THR A 375 11.10 -0.67 4.41
CA THR A 375 11.24 -1.69 5.48
C THR A 375 11.21 -1.20 6.93
N TYR A 376 11.53 0.06 7.28
CA TYR A 376 11.42 0.56 8.65
C TYR A 376 10.95 2.03 8.65
N SER A 377 10.03 2.36 9.55
CA SER A 377 8.90 3.28 9.35
C SER A 377 9.17 4.74 9.68
N TYR A 378 9.05 5.66 8.71
CA TYR A 378 9.05 7.10 9.00
C TYR A 378 7.85 7.83 8.40
N ASN A 379 7.12 8.58 9.23
CA ASN A 379 5.93 9.33 8.82
C ASN A 379 6.08 10.79 9.25
N VAL A 380 6.16 11.68 8.27
CA VAL A 380 5.94 13.12 8.48
C VAL A 380 4.52 13.44 8.00
N LEU A 381 3.67 13.98 8.86
CA LEU A 381 2.32 14.42 8.49
C LEU A 381 2.22 15.93 8.65
N LEU A 382 1.82 16.61 7.58
CA LEU A 382 1.54 18.05 7.62
C LEU A 382 0.03 18.25 7.64
N GLY A 383 -0.52 18.89 8.67
CA GLY A 383 -1.90 19.40 8.67
C GLY A 383 -2.72 19.09 9.93
N GLU A 384 -3.76 19.89 10.17
CA GLU A 384 -4.50 19.93 11.44
C GLU A 384 -5.52 18.78 11.62
N VAL A 385 -5.89 18.08 10.54
CA VAL A 385 -7.06 17.18 10.53
C VAL A 385 -6.73 15.77 11.00
N TRP A 386 -5.46 15.47 11.30
CA TRP A 386 -5.08 14.16 11.79
C TRP A 386 -5.26 14.08 13.30
N ASP A 387 -6.09 13.14 13.74
CA ASP A 387 -6.17 12.77 15.15
C ASP A 387 -5.19 11.60 15.40
N PRO A 388 -4.03 11.84 16.06
CA PRO A 388 -3.06 10.79 16.37
C PRO A 388 -3.68 9.64 17.18
N ALA A 389 -4.67 9.93 18.03
CA ALA A 389 -5.35 8.92 18.85
C ALA A 389 -6.30 8.03 18.03
N SER A 390 -6.72 8.46 16.83
CA SER A 390 -7.60 7.67 15.97
C SER A 390 -6.88 6.53 15.24
N HIS A 391 -5.54 6.59 15.16
CA HIS A 391 -4.65 5.61 14.50
C HIS A 391 -5.07 5.23 13.05
N HIS A 392 -5.90 6.04 12.38
CA HIS A 392 -6.53 5.68 11.11
C HIS A 392 -6.42 6.80 10.07
N LEU A 393 -5.29 6.82 9.34
CA LEU A 393 -5.14 7.64 8.12
C LEU A 393 -6.26 7.40 7.09
N ARG A 394 -6.90 6.21 7.11
CA ARG A 394 -7.98 5.83 6.19
C ARG A 394 -9.22 6.72 6.27
N ASN A 395 -9.38 7.49 7.35
CA ASN A 395 -10.55 8.34 7.57
C ASN A 395 -10.32 9.81 7.22
N VAL A 396 -9.06 10.22 7.02
CA VAL A 396 -8.71 11.60 6.70
C VAL A 396 -8.53 11.73 5.19
N ALA A 397 -9.09 12.79 4.61
CA ALA A 397 -8.83 13.13 3.23
C ALA A 397 -7.37 13.61 3.12
N CYS A 398 -6.46 12.71 2.76
CA CYS A 398 -5.03 13.01 2.60
C CYS A 398 -4.59 12.88 1.16
N THR A 399 -3.50 13.56 0.81
CA THR A 399 -2.67 13.18 -0.35
C THR A 399 -1.37 12.64 0.19
N ILE A 400 -0.95 11.50 -0.33
CA ILE A 400 0.23 10.80 0.15
C ILE A 400 1.40 11.11 -0.78
N PHE A 401 2.49 11.66 -0.27
CA PHE A 401 3.74 11.82 -1.00
C PHE A 401 4.80 10.92 -0.37
N GLY A 402 4.97 9.72 -0.89
CA GLY A 402 5.93 8.77 -0.37
C GLY A 402 7.31 8.89 -1.01
N LEU A 403 8.33 8.45 -0.27
CA LEU A 403 9.67 8.19 -0.78
C LEU A 403 10.02 6.72 -0.51
N SER A 404 10.51 6.04 -1.53
CA SER A 404 11.12 4.72 -1.41
C SER A 404 12.61 4.87 -1.74
N CYS A 405 13.46 4.88 -0.73
CA CYS A 405 14.91 4.69 -0.85
C CYS A 405 15.28 3.35 -0.17
N ALA A 406 16.41 2.78 -0.56
CA ALA A 406 16.88 1.49 -0.07
C ALA A 406 18.16 1.58 0.76
N TYR A 407 18.69 2.79 0.94
CA TYR A 407 19.88 3.05 1.74
C TYR A 407 19.49 3.87 2.94
N ASP A 408 19.63 3.29 4.13
CA ASP A 408 19.20 3.88 5.41
C ASP A 408 19.92 5.19 5.78
N ARG A 409 20.95 5.63 5.04
CA ARG A 409 21.87 6.70 5.48
C ARG A 409 21.91 7.98 4.63
N ALA A 410 21.09 8.15 3.59
CA ALA A 410 21.14 9.33 2.71
C ALA A 410 19.75 9.97 2.48
N TRP A 411 18.91 10.01 3.52
CA TRP A 411 17.50 10.39 3.41
C TRP A 411 17.20 11.85 3.72
N ALA A 412 18.07 12.56 4.45
CA ALA A 412 17.83 13.94 4.84
C ALA A 412 17.51 14.84 3.63
N SER A 413 18.36 14.83 2.60
CA SER A 413 18.15 15.67 1.40
C SER A 413 16.93 15.26 0.56
N PRO A 414 16.65 13.97 0.29
CA PRO A 414 15.40 13.57 -0.36
C PRO A 414 14.12 13.94 0.41
N ILE A 415 14.11 13.79 1.74
CA ILE A 415 12.99 14.19 2.59
C ILE A 415 12.81 15.71 2.55
N ALA A 416 13.91 16.46 2.72
CA ALA A 416 13.92 17.91 2.59
C ALA A 416 13.37 18.38 1.24
N ALA A 417 13.86 17.78 0.15
CA ALA A 417 13.43 18.06 -1.21
C ALA A 417 11.94 17.75 -1.40
N LEU A 418 11.43 16.70 -0.76
CA LEU A 418 10.02 16.36 -0.80
C LEU A 418 9.18 17.38 -0.03
N ILE A 419 9.56 17.73 1.21
CA ILE A 419 8.88 18.76 2.02
C ILE A 419 8.87 20.07 1.23
N LYS A 420 10.04 20.57 0.81
CA LYS A 420 10.20 21.79 0.01
C LYS A 420 9.39 21.74 -1.29
N GLY A 421 9.40 20.60 -1.98
CA GLY A 421 8.63 20.39 -3.20
C GLY A 421 7.12 20.46 -2.99
N VAL A 422 6.63 19.87 -1.91
CA VAL A 422 5.20 19.93 -1.60
C VAL A 422 4.81 21.32 -1.10
N THR A 423 5.64 21.96 -0.28
CA THR A 423 5.36 23.28 0.31
C THR A 423 5.73 24.45 -0.61
N ALA A 424 6.31 24.18 -1.79
CA ALA A 424 6.69 25.20 -2.77
C ALA A 424 5.54 26.13 -3.19
N SER A 425 4.28 25.70 -3.04
CA SER A 425 3.12 26.58 -3.15
C SER A 425 2.98 27.40 -1.87
N SER A 426 3.22 28.71 -1.96
CA SER A 426 3.19 29.63 -0.82
C SER A 426 1.91 29.59 0.00
N SER A 427 0.76 29.25 -0.60
CA SER A 427 -0.48 29.06 0.14
C SER A 427 -0.43 27.87 1.08
N LEU A 428 0.06 26.71 0.61
CA LEU A 428 0.04 25.47 1.39
C LEU A 428 0.98 25.55 2.60
N ALA A 429 2.21 26.03 2.40
CA ALA A 429 3.16 26.23 3.49
C ALA A 429 2.58 27.12 4.60
N SER A 430 1.85 28.16 4.18
CA SER A 430 1.24 29.12 5.10
C SER A 430 -0.05 28.63 5.78
N ASP A 431 -0.55 27.45 5.43
CA ASP A 431 -1.76 26.85 6.01
C ASP A 431 -1.41 25.72 6.99
N ILE A 432 -0.13 25.32 7.09
CA ILE A 432 0.32 24.23 7.96
C ILE A 432 0.66 24.79 9.36
N CYS A 433 -0.25 24.57 10.31
CA CYS A 433 -0.04 24.92 11.72
C CYS A 433 0.40 23.73 12.59
N SER A 434 0.21 22.49 12.10
CA SER A 434 0.53 21.27 12.84
C SER A 434 1.43 20.35 12.03
N LEU A 435 2.53 19.92 12.63
CA LEU A 435 3.50 18.98 12.08
C LEU A 435 3.55 17.73 12.98
N TYR A 436 3.43 16.54 12.39
CA TYR A 436 3.59 15.28 13.12
C TYR A 436 4.80 14.53 12.56
N VAL A 437 5.71 14.15 13.45
CA VAL A 437 6.89 13.34 13.13
C VAL A 437 6.87 12.10 14.00
N ILE A 438 6.41 11.00 13.39
CA ILE A 438 6.03 9.78 14.12
C ILE A 438 7.05 8.65 13.90
N GLY A 439 8.06 8.90 13.08
CA GLY A 439 9.20 8.01 12.96
C GLY A 439 10.47 8.83 12.86
N ASP A 440 11.59 8.14 12.82
CA ASP A 440 12.90 8.74 12.69
C ASP A 440 13.05 9.55 11.39
N ILE A 441 13.56 10.77 11.55
CA ILE A 441 14.03 11.57 10.43
C ILE A 441 15.53 11.49 10.58
N PRO A 442 16.25 10.76 9.73
CA PRO A 442 17.69 10.72 9.85
C PRO A 442 18.22 12.12 9.58
N TYR A 443 18.88 12.70 10.57
CA TYR A 443 19.69 13.90 10.40
C TYR A 443 21.11 13.46 10.13
N ASP A 444 21.59 13.85 8.97
CA ASP A 444 22.86 13.36 8.49
C ASP A 444 23.98 14.24 9.05
N SER A 445 24.64 13.80 10.12
CA SER A 445 25.94 14.37 10.52
C SER A 445 27.00 14.25 9.41
N MET A 446 26.73 13.50 8.33
CA MET A 446 27.59 13.46 7.17
C MET A 446 27.53 14.71 6.28
N GLU A 447 26.66 15.70 6.53
CA GLU A 447 26.88 17.05 5.99
C GLU A 447 28.29 17.57 6.36
N GLU A 448 28.83 17.15 7.51
CA GLU A 448 30.22 17.46 7.90
C GLU A 448 31.26 16.55 7.23
N ARG A 449 30.94 15.26 7.00
CA ARG A 449 31.91 14.25 6.53
C ARG A 449 32.04 14.17 5.01
N TYR A 450 30.99 14.53 4.30
CA TYR A 450 31.01 14.70 2.86
C TYR A 450 30.61 16.16 2.61
N PRO A 451 31.58 17.09 2.59
CA PRO A 451 31.36 18.44 2.08
C PRO A 451 31.02 18.32 0.59
N HIS A 452 29.77 17.98 0.33
CA HIS A 452 29.21 17.80 -0.99
C HIS A 452 29.07 19.19 -1.61
N GLU A 453 29.49 19.29 -2.87
CA GLU A 453 29.11 20.33 -3.81
C GLU A 453 27.62 20.69 -3.62
N GLU A 454 27.37 21.94 -3.17
CA GLU A 454 26.09 22.65 -3.15
C GLU A 454 24.82 21.76 -3.17
N VAL A 455 24.55 21.02 -2.10
CA VAL A 455 23.24 20.37 -1.94
C VAL A 455 22.21 21.47 -1.66
N GLY A 456 21.58 22.00 -2.71
CA GLY A 456 20.62 23.13 -2.66
C GLY A 456 19.29 22.90 -1.91
N CYS A 457 19.21 21.88 -1.04
CA CYS A 457 18.05 21.65 -0.20
C CYS A 457 18.42 20.87 1.07
N THR A 458 18.66 21.59 2.17
CA THR A 458 18.83 21.00 3.51
C THR A 458 17.48 20.77 4.18
N LEU A 459 17.45 19.93 5.22
CA LEU A 459 16.23 19.75 6.02
C LEU A 459 15.81 21.08 6.68
N ASN A 460 16.78 21.89 7.13
CA ASN A 460 16.54 23.20 7.71
C ASN A 460 15.83 24.13 6.71
N ASP A 461 16.30 24.23 5.47
CA ASP A 461 15.63 25.04 4.42
C ASP A 461 14.17 24.63 4.23
N ALA A 462 13.90 23.32 4.25
CA ALA A 462 12.57 22.78 4.03
C ALA A 462 11.63 23.04 5.22
N LEU A 463 12.16 23.02 6.45
CA LEU A 463 11.39 23.31 7.67
C LEU A 463 11.20 24.83 7.89
N LEU A 464 12.16 25.67 7.51
CA LEU A 464 12.01 27.14 7.54
C LEU A 464 10.84 27.62 6.67
N ALA A 465 10.54 26.92 5.57
CA ALA A 465 9.38 27.20 4.73
C ALA A 465 8.05 27.01 5.48
N LEU A 466 8.02 26.23 6.57
CA LEU A 466 6.85 25.94 7.40
C LEU A 466 6.75 26.87 8.63
N TYR A 467 7.07 28.16 8.45
CA TYR A 467 7.15 29.16 9.53
C TYR A 467 5.89 29.36 10.39
N LYS A 468 4.73 28.84 9.98
CA LYS A 468 3.44 28.91 10.71
C LYS A 468 3.13 27.70 11.58
N VAL A 469 4.01 26.71 11.65
CA VAL A 469 3.83 25.58 12.56
C VAL A 469 3.79 26.10 14.00
N THR A 470 2.65 25.92 14.65
CA THR A 470 2.41 26.26 16.07
C THR A 470 2.38 25.01 16.95
N ASN A 471 2.07 23.85 16.38
CA ASN A 471 1.97 22.58 17.09
C ASN A 471 2.91 21.55 16.45
N LEU A 472 3.77 20.95 17.27
CA LEU A 472 4.67 19.90 16.84
C LEU A 472 4.44 18.61 17.64
N TYR A 473 4.14 17.52 16.96
CA TYR A 473 3.96 16.21 17.56
C TYR A 473 5.19 15.36 17.26
N LEU A 474 5.87 14.89 18.29
CA LEU A 474 7.11 14.13 18.17
C LEU A 474 6.94 12.74 18.79
N ALA A 475 7.36 11.74 18.02
CA ALA A 475 7.68 10.43 18.56
C ALA A 475 9.14 10.37 19.01
N SER A 476 9.48 9.41 19.86
CA SER A 476 10.84 9.20 20.40
C SER A 476 11.88 8.89 19.33
N GLN A 477 11.46 8.56 18.11
CA GLN A 477 12.36 8.29 17.00
C GLN A 477 12.78 9.58 16.28
N ALA A 478 12.13 10.72 16.49
CA ALA A 478 12.33 11.95 15.71
C ALA A 478 13.66 12.70 15.99
N GLU A 479 14.76 11.97 16.25
CA GLU A 479 16.10 12.48 16.60
C GLU A 479 16.56 13.58 15.66
N GLY A 480 16.51 13.33 14.34
CA GLY A 480 17.00 14.32 13.41
C GLY A 480 16.15 15.58 13.24
N LEU A 481 14.91 15.57 13.73
CA LEU A 481 14.15 16.83 13.85
C LEU A 481 14.59 17.64 15.05
N ILE A 482 14.93 17.02 16.17
CA ILE A 482 15.47 17.73 17.35
C ILE A 482 16.75 18.45 16.94
N GLU A 483 17.63 17.75 16.24
CA GLU A 483 18.89 18.31 15.81
C GLU A 483 18.71 19.51 14.86
N ALA A 484 17.78 19.40 13.90
CA ALA A 484 17.40 20.53 13.05
C ALA A 484 16.87 21.73 13.85
N LEU A 485 16.14 21.49 14.95
CA LEU A 485 15.61 22.55 15.82
C LEU A 485 16.67 23.20 16.74
N ARG A 486 17.79 22.51 17.01
CA ARG A 486 18.97 23.04 17.72
C ARG A 486 19.83 23.93 16.82
N HIS A 487 20.15 23.42 15.62
CA HIS A 487 21.20 23.95 14.76
C HIS A 487 20.80 25.20 13.95
N SER A 488 20.92 26.39 14.57
CA SER A 488 20.89 27.70 13.89
C SER A 488 22.16 28.54 14.12
N GLU A 489 23.29 27.92 14.44
CA GLU A 489 24.49 28.65 14.91
C GLU A 489 25.26 29.46 13.85
N GLN A 490 24.86 29.49 12.57
CA GLN A 490 25.66 30.12 11.50
C GLN A 490 24.99 31.21 10.67
N LEU A 491 23.80 31.67 11.03
CA LEU A 491 23.16 32.78 10.32
C LEU A 491 23.29 34.05 11.17
N ASP A 492 24.28 34.88 10.81
CA ASP A 492 24.74 36.11 11.49
C ASP A 492 23.63 37.14 11.83
N ASP A 493 22.38 36.93 11.41
CA ASP A 493 21.27 37.87 11.60
C ASP A 493 20.16 37.41 12.56
N GLY A 494 20.24 36.20 13.11
CA GLY A 494 19.25 35.66 14.05
C GLY A 494 17.83 35.53 13.48
N SER A 495 17.65 35.60 12.16
CA SER A 495 16.33 35.60 11.50
C SER A 495 15.82 34.22 11.07
N ASP A 496 16.63 33.17 11.24
CA ASP A 496 16.38 31.85 10.66
C ASP A 496 16.14 30.74 11.71
N ILE A 497 15.36 31.03 12.77
CA ILE A 497 14.90 29.95 13.66
C ILE A 497 13.82 29.11 12.97
N ILE A 498 13.95 27.79 13.07
CA ILE A 498 12.91 26.87 12.60
C ILE A 498 11.67 26.98 13.51
N PHE A 499 10.50 27.14 12.88
CA PHE A 499 9.20 27.33 13.53
C PHE A 499 9.23 28.46 14.57
N PRO A 500 9.35 29.74 14.13
CA PRO A 500 9.36 30.88 15.04
C PRO A 500 8.03 31.06 15.80
N LEU A 501 6.95 30.44 15.31
CA LEU A 501 5.61 30.47 15.93
C LEU A 501 5.29 29.19 16.72
N LEU A 502 6.26 28.30 16.93
CA LEU A 502 6.05 27.07 17.68
C LEU A 502 5.66 27.39 19.12
N ASP A 503 4.42 27.04 19.48
CA ASP A 503 3.81 27.35 20.77
C ASP A 503 3.71 26.08 21.62
N THR A 504 3.40 24.94 20.98
CA THR A 504 3.13 23.67 21.66
C THR A 504 3.95 22.53 21.06
N ILE A 505 4.67 21.79 21.91
CA ILE A 505 5.24 20.47 21.58
C ILE A 505 4.44 19.38 22.30
N ILE A 506 4.13 18.31 21.58
CA ILE A 506 3.41 17.14 22.08
C ILE A 506 4.31 15.93 21.87
N LEU A 507 4.88 15.42 22.97
CA LEU A 507 5.64 14.20 22.98
C LEU A 507 4.68 13.03 23.16
N ASP A 508 4.37 12.32 22.08
CA ASP A 508 3.38 11.25 22.07
C ASP A 508 4.06 9.90 21.88
N HIS A 509 4.12 9.12 22.98
CA HIS A 509 4.60 7.74 22.99
C HIS A 509 3.45 6.77 23.31
N THR A 510 2.26 7.01 22.76
CA THR A 510 1.09 6.15 22.98
C THR A 510 1.19 4.82 22.26
N ASP A 511 1.79 4.72 21.07
CA ASP A 511 1.98 3.42 20.42
C ASP A 511 2.92 3.41 19.19
N ARG A 512 3.85 2.44 19.13
CA ARG A 512 4.73 2.18 17.96
C ARG A 512 3.98 1.54 16.77
N HIS A 513 2.65 1.44 16.82
CA HIS A 513 1.83 0.76 15.82
C HIS A 513 1.44 1.61 14.59
N VAL A 514 2.09 2.76 14.37
CA VAL A 514 1.79 3.65 13.24
C VAL A 514 2.32 3.07 11.92
N GLY A 515 1.59 2.10 11.37
CA GLY A 515 1.86 1.59 10.01
C GLY A 515 1.21 0.26 9.60
N TRP A 516 0.73 -0.59 10.50
CA TRP A 516 0.37 -1.98 10.15
C TRP A 516 -1.13 -2.19 9.90
N SER A 517 -1.44 -3.08 8.96
CA SER A 517 -2.82 -3.40 8.58
C SER A 517 -3.54 -4.21 9.66
N ARG A 518 -4.80 -3.85 9.94
CA ARG A 518 -5.74 -4.58 10.81
C ARG A 518 -5.73 -6.09 10.51
N GLY A 519 -5.24 -6.91 11.44
CA GLY A 519 -5.21 -8.38 11.30
C GLY A 519 -4.06 -9.07 12.02
N THR A 520 -2.96 -8.36 12.30
CA THR A 520 -1.85 -8.91 13.09
C THR A 520 -2.27 -9.05 14.54
N SER A 521 -2.32 -10.28 15.04
CA SER A 521 -2.65 -10.55 16.44
C SER A 521 -1.50 -10.14 17.37
N MET A 522 -1.81 -9.79 18.61
CA MET A 522 -0.80 -9.52 19.66
C MET A 522 0.16 -10.72 19.85
N GLU A 523 -0.32 -11.95 19.59
CA GLU A 523 0.51 -13.15 19.57
C GLU A 523 1.46 -13.24 18.37
N GLU A 524 1.05 -12.80 17.18
CA GLU A 524 1.97 -12.72 16.03
C GLU A 524 3.03 -11.64 16.26
N TYR A 525 2.65 -10.54 16.91
CA TYR A 525 3.54 -9.45 17.35
C TYR A 525 4.57 -9.89 18.40
N GLU A 526 4.16 -10.62 19.45
CA GLU A 526 5.09 -11.15 20.47
C GLU A 526 5.99 -12.28 19.94
N LYS A 527 5.57 -12.95 18.84
CA LYS A 527 6.34 -14.02 18.19
C LYS A 527 7.34 -13.49 17.15
N GLU A 528 7.06 -12.37 16.49
CA GLU A 528 7.96 -11.70 15.54
C GLU A 528 9.01 -10.82 16.25
N ARG A 529 9.98 -11.49 16.91
CA ARG A 529 11.39 -11.15 17.25
C ARG A 529 11.95 -9.70 17.35
N HIS A 530 11.23 -8.61 17.15
CA HIS A 530 11.82 -7.28 16.98
C HIS A 530 11.72 -6.32 18.17
N TYR A 531 10.96 -6.63 19.22
CA TYR A 531 10.88 -5.76 20.41
C TYR A 531 11.04 -6.53 21.72
N LYS A 532 12.24 -7.07 21.94
CA LYS A 532 12.56 -7.83 23.16
C LYS A 532 13.17 -6.96 24.27
N THR A 533 13.59 -5.72 24.00
CA THR A 533 14.28 -4.91 25.01
C THR A 533 13.36 -3.82 25.60
N PRO A 534 13.47 -3.52 26.90
CA PRO A 534 12.74 -2.42 27.55
C PRO A 534 12.94 -1.04 26.90
N GLU A 535 14.05 -0.84 26.17
CA GLU A 535 14.34 0.34 25.32
C GLU A 535 13.19 0.66 24.36
N ASP A 536 12.42 -0.36 23.97
CA ASP A 536 11.39 -0.20 22.97
C ASP A 536 10.12 0.54 23.45
N ARG A 537 10.08 0.92 24.73
CA ARG A 537 8.88 1.50 25.37
C ARG A 537 9.13 2.85 26.06
N HIS A 538 10.36 3.36 25.99
CA HIS A 538 10.81 4.54 26.72
C HIS A 538 11.63 5.46 25.81
N PHE A 539 11.86 6.71 26.24
CA PHE A 539 12.78 7.60 25.53
C PHE A 539 14.22 7.12 25.73
N ASP A 540 15.03 7.23 24.69
CA ASP A 540 16.47 7.08 24.84
C ASP A 540 17.04 8.26 25.65
N GLY A 541 18.02 7.99 26.51
CA GLY A 541 18.68 8.98 27.35
C GLY A 541 19.32 10.12 26.56
N SER A 542 20.08 9.77 25.52
CA SER A 542 20.74 10.78 24.69
C SER A 542 19.71 11.61 23.93
N TRP A 543 18.67 10.97 23.38
CA TRP A 543 17.57 11.69 22.74
C TRP A 543 16.87 12.68 23.68
N TRP A 544 16.67 12.30 24.95
CA TRP A 544 16.03 13.16 25.95
C TRP A 544 16.91 14.34 26.33
N ASP A 545 18.20 14.13 26.49
CA ASP A 545 19.18 15.19 26.77
C ASP A 545 19.22 16.20 25.60
N ASP A 546 19.30 15.71 24.36
CA ASP A 546 19.28 16.55 23.15
C ASP A 546 17.97 17.34 23.04
N PHE A 547 16.84 16.72 23.41
CA PHE A 547 15.55 17.41 23.47
C PHE A 547 15.56 18.55 24.50
N CYS A 548 16.10 18.33 25.68
CA CYS A 548 16.19 19.35 26.73
C CYS A 548 17.12 20.50 26.33
N GLU A 549 18.27 20.17 25.73
CA GLU A 549 19.23 21.16 25.23
C GLU A 549 18.60 22.03 24.14
N MET A 550 17.86 21.42 23.21
CA MET A 550 17.06 22.13 22.21
C MET A 550 16.07 23.13 22.83
N LEU A 551 15.36 22.73 23.89
CA LEU A 551 14.44 23.65 24.59
C LEU A 551 15.19 24.83 25.24
N ALA A 552 16.32 24.55 25.88
CA ALA A 552 17.15 25.57 26.53
C ALA A 552 17.71 26.60 25.54
N GLU A 553 18.24 26.13 24.40
CA GLU A 553 18.74 26.98 23.32
C GLU A 553 17.63 27.87 22.75
N ARG A 554 16.42 27.31 22.53
CA ARG A 554 15.28 28.09 22.04
C ARG A 554 14.82 29.15 23.03
N ASP A 555 14.74 28.85 24.33
CA ASP A 555 14.41 29.83 25.36
C ASP A 555 15.45 30.95 25.44
N ALA A 556 16.74 30.60 25.34
CA ALA A 556 17.83 31.58 25.32
C ALA A 556 17.74 32.55 24.12
N LEU A 557 17.18 32.10 23.00
CA LEU A 557 16.91 32.93 21.82
C LEU A 557 15.58 33.71 21.89
N GLY A 558 14.81 33.57 22.98
CA GLY A 558 13.53 34.23 23.20
C GLY A 558 12.34 33.52 22.56
N TYR A 559 12.50 32.25 22.15
CA TYR A 559 11.46 31.41 21.56
C TYR A 559 10.98 30.33 22.52
N ARG A 560 10.73 30.74 23.77
CA ARG A 560 10.18 29.90 24.83
C ARG A 560 8.87 29.26 24.39
N LEU A 561 8.71 27.97 24.68
CA LEU A 561 7.45 27.28 24.41
C LEU A 561 6.41 27.64 25.45
N ARG A 562 5.18 27.85 25.00
CA ARG A 562 4.05 28.02 25.92
C ARG A 562 3.66 26.70 26.55
N ARG A 563 3.67 25.60 25.78
CA ARG A 563 3.15 24.32 26.27
C ARG A 563 3.99 23.12 25.82
N LEU A 564 4.26 22.22 26.74
CA LEU A 564 4.83 20.90 26.50
C LEU A 564 3.85 19.85 27.03
N ILE A 565 3.35 18.98 26.16
CA ILE A 565 2.44 17.89 26.54
C ILE A 565 3.19 16.57 26.46
N LEU A 566 3.23 15.83 27.57
CA LEU A 566 3.81 14.49 27.64
C LEU A 566 2.67 13.47 27.64
N ARG A 567 2.56 12.65 26.60
CA ARG A 567 1.45 11.69 26.43
C ARG A 567 1.96 10.27 26.23
N GLY A 568 1.23 9.29 26.77
CA GLY A 568 1.51 7.86 26.60
C GLY A 568 2.61 7.38 27.54
N ARG A 569 3.45 6.43 27.10
CA ARG A 569 4.45 5.78 27.97
C ARG A 569 5.75 6.58 28.12
N THR A 570 5.65 7.88 28.35
CA THR A 570 6.78 8.80 28.51
C THR A 570 7.19 9.01 29.98
N CYS A 571 6.98 7.99 30.82
CA CYS A 571 7.25 8.07 32.26
C CYS A 571 8.72 7.80 32.65
N HIS A 572 9.50 7.15 31.77
CA HIS A 572 10.91 6.83 32.01
C HIS A 572 11.77 7.20 30.81
N VAL A 573 13.04 7.48 31.10
CA VAL A 573 14.15 7.58 30.16
C VAL A 573 15.03 6.34 30.33
N ALA A 574 15.36 5.68 29.23
CA ALA A 574 16.27 4.56 29.17
C ALA A 574 17.70 5.07 29.02
N THR A 575 18.49 4.96 30.08
CA THR A 575 19.91 5.28 30.06
C THR A 575 20.71 3.99 29.90
N GLY A 576 21.55 3.92 28.87
CA GLY A 576 22.47 2.81 28.67
C GLY A 576 23.71 2.99 29.54
N ASP A 577 23.97 2.06 30.45
CA ASP A 577 25.22 1.97 31.22
C ASP A 577 25.97 0.68 30.87
N ILE A 578 27.30 0.72 30.94
CA ILE A 578 28.16 -0.44 30.71
C ILE A 578 28.62 -0.97 32.07
N LYS A 579 27.89 -1.94 32.61
CA LYS A 579 28.24 -2.58 33.89
C LYS A 579 29.03 -3.87 33.64
N GLY A 580 30.34 -3.72 33.47
CA GLY A 580 31.24 -4.82 33.07
C GLY A 580 31.30 -4.98 31.54
N ASP A 581 31.21 -6.21 31.03
CA ASP A 581 31.19 -6.49 29.57
C ASP A 581 29.76 -6.55 28.98
N LYS A 582 28.73 -6.21 29.77
CA LYS A 582 27.33 -6.28 29.35
C LYS A 582 26.68 -4.89 29.39
N PRO A 583 25.95 -4.48 28.33
CA PRO A 583 25.10 -3.30 28.37
C PRO A 583 23.95 -3.55 29.35
N VAL A 584 23.71 -2.58 30.23
CA VAL A 584 22.61 -2.57 31.19
C VAL A 584 21.79 -1.32 30.93
N ILE A 585 20.48 -1.49 30.78
CA ILE A 585 19.57 -0.37 30.64
C ILE A 585 19.03 -0.04 32.02
N CYS A 586 19.26 1.20 32.45
CA CYS A 586 18.63 1.79 33.62
C CYS A 586 17.41 2.60 33.15
N LEU A 587 16.31 2.49 33.89
CA LEU A 587 15.14 3.33 33.66
C LEU A 587 15.11 4.39 34.74
N GLU A 588 15.42 5.61 34.33
CA GLU A 588 15.35 6.77 35.18
C GLU A 588 13.95 7.36 35.04
N PRO A 589 13.26 7.69 36.14
CA PRO A 589 12.03 8.46 36.03
C PRO A 589 12.36 9.75 35.27
N LEU A 590 11.54 10.09 34.27
CA LEU A 590 11.66 11.38 33.59
C LEU A 590 11.75 12.46 34.67
N LEU A 591 12.68 13.41 34.54
CA LEU A 591 12.97 14.50 35.50
C LEU A 591 11.72 15.02 36.22
N GLU A 592 11.89 15.57 37.43
CA GLU A 592 10.77 16.30 38.05
C GLU A 592 10.29 17.35 37.04
N LEU A 593 9.00 17.29 36.66
CA LEU A 593 8.41 18.18 35.64
C LEU A 593 8.65 19.68 35.91
N GLN A 594 9.05 20.01 37.14
CA GLN A 594 9.50 21.33 37.58
C GLN A 594 10.73 21.81 36.82
N ASP A 595 11.67 20.94 36.45
CA ASP A 595 12.90 21.35 35.75
C ASP A 595 12.59 21.83 34.33
N LEU A 596 11.61 21.20 33.66
CA LEU A 596 11.14 21.63 32.33
C LEU A 596 10.45 23.00 32.36
N SER A 597 9.98 23.46 33.53
CA SER A 597 9.37 24.78 33.68
C SER A 597 10.37 25.93 33.53
N GLU A 598 11.68 25.64 33.52
CA GLU A 598 12.70 26.63 33.20
C GLU A 598 12.57 27.12 31.75
N TRP A 599 12.23 26.23 30.80
CA TRP A 599 12.19 26.49 29.36
C TRP A 599 10.79 26.51 28.75
N VAL A 600 9.76 26.15 29.53
CA VAL A 600 8.37 26.05 29.07
C VAL A 600 7.43 26.71 30.08
N ASP A 601 6.41 27.43 29.63
CA ASP A 601 5.45 28.08 30.54
C ASP A 601 4.51 27.06 31.22
N GLU A 602 4.08 26.03 30.50
CA GLU A 602 3.12 25.01 30.97
C GLU A 602 3.57 23.61 30.56
N VAL A 603 3.76 22.72 31.54
CA VAL A 603 4.00 21.29 31.31
C VAL A 603 2.72 20.52 31.64
N VAL A 604 2.13 19.86 30.64
CA VAL A 604 0.92 19.04 30.79
C VAL A 604 1.32 17.57 30.80
N ASP A 605 1.06 16.91 31.93
CA ASP A 605 1.33 15.49 32.11
C ASP A 605 0.08 14.65 31.78
N GLU A 606 0.06 14.05 30.58
CA GLU A 606 -0.94 13.08 30.12
C GLU A 606 -0.34 11.66 30.03
N ARG A 607 0.68 11.36 30.85
CA ARG A 607 1.39 10.09 30.81
C ARG A 607 0.56 8.95 31.38
N ASP A 608 0.71 7.79 30.76
CA ASP A 608 0.24 6.52 31.32
C ASP A 608 1.35 5.90 32.16
N ALA A 609 1.00 5.42 33.36
CA ALA A 609 1.93 4.64 34.16
C ALA A 609 2.28 3.33 33.42
N CYS A 610 3.56 3.13 33.08
CA CYS A 610 4.01 1.92 32.39
C CYS A 610 3.95 0.65 33.25
N GLY A 611 3.73 0.79 34.57
CA GLY A 611 3.69 -0.29 35.54
C GLY A 611 5.07 -0.83 35.97
N MET A 612 6.16 -0.23 35.47
CA MET A 612 7.54 -0.56 35.87
C MET A 612 7.88 0.18 37.17
N LYS A 613 8.63 -0.46 38.07
CA LYS A 613 9.02 0.14 39.35
C LYS A 613 10.26 1.01 39.16
N ASP A 614 10.29 2.15 39.82
CA ASP A 614 11.44 3.07 39.79
C ASP A 614 12.64 2.48 40.55
N GLY A 615 13.85 2.86 40.13
CA GLY A 615 15.06 2.77 40.95
C GLY A 615 16.19 1.87 40.38
N PRO A 616 17.43 2.08 40.87
CA PRO A 616 18.65 1.45 40.36
C PRO A 616 18.72 -0.07 40.57
N ASP A 617 17.77 -0.65 41.32
CA ASP A 617 17.69 -2.08 41.60
C ASP A 617 16.95 -2.87 40.49
N ASN A 618 16.28 -2.19 39.54
CA ASN A 618 15.64 -2.84 38.38
C ASN A 618 16.55 -2.80 37.15
N LEU A 619 17.68 -3.50 37.23
CA LEU A 619 18.59 -3.66 36.11
C LEU A 619 18.01 -4.68 35.11
N TYR A 620 17.75 -4.22 33.90
CA TYR A 620 17.40 -5.10 32.79
C TYR A 620 18.68 -5.44 32.03
N TYR A 621 19.08 -6.72 32.10
CA TYR A 621 20.20 -7.22 31.31
C TYR A 621 19.70 -7.53 29.89
N VAL A 622 20.37 -6.94 28.90
CA VAL A 622 20.17 -7.29 27.49
C VAL A 622 20.88 -8.62 27.22
N ASP A 623 20.11 -9.66 26.90
CA ASP A 623 20.60 -11.03 26.64
C ASP A 623 21.17 -11.20 25.22
#